data_AF-A0A7W0SJ62-F1
#
_entry.id   AF-A0A7W0SJ62-F1
#
_cell.length_a   1.000
_cell.length_b   1.000
_cell.length_c   1.000
_cell.angle_alpha   90.00
_cell.angle_beta   90.00
_cell.angle_gamma   90.00
#
_symmetry.space_group_name_H-M   'P 1'
#
loop_
_entity.id
_entity.type
_entity.pdbx_description
1 polymer ?
#
loop_
_entity_poly.entity_id
_entity_poly.type
_entity_poly.pdbx_seq_one_letter_code
_entity_poly.pdbx_strand_id
1 'polypeptide(L)'
;MKNQALDVAQAARPHAKRALAGIVVALAGLTAASTLEIPNRSVTSFGVAAVIVIAGVIAVRAIANAVRAAEGSLGEKRGTPLTFFVQLIGYSVVALMAFSVIGLRIRGLLLGGAVTGVVIGIAAQQTVGNFFAGIVLLVVRPFRLGDYLVMRSGPLGGEYEGEVTDMGLFYV
;
A
#
# COMPACT_ATOMS: atom_id res chain seq x y z
N MET A 1 -26.18 -15.89 -7.68
CA MET A 1 -25.07 -15.43 -6.81
C MET A 1 -23.71 -16.08 -7.14
N LYS A 2 -23.63 -17.32 -7.66
CA LYS A 2 -22.35 -18.00 -7.97
C LYS A 2 -21.57 -17.42 -9.17
N ASN A 3 -22.24 -16.70 -10.09
CA ASN A 3 -21.61 -16.14 -11.31
C ASN A 3 -20.87 -14.81 -11.09
N GLN A 4 -21.33 -13.95 -10.17
CA GLN A 4 -20.65 -12.66 -9.88
C GLN A 4 -19.26 -12.84 -9.26
N ALA A 5 -19.08 -13.84 -8.40
CA ALA A 5 -17.77 -14.14 -7.80
C ALA A 5 -16.75 -14.67 -8.84
N LEU A 6 -17.23 -15.36 -9.87
CA LEU A 6 -16.40 -15.88 -10.96
C LEU A 6 -16.05 -14.79 -11.98
N ASP A 7 -16.94 -13.83 -12.25
CA ASP A 7 -16.68 -12.68 -13.12
C ASP A 7 -15.62 -11.72 -12.55
N VAL A 8 -15.67 -11.45 -11.24
CA VAL A 8 -14.65 -10.62 -10.56
C VAL A 8 -13.29 -11.32 -10.56
N ALA A 9 -13.27 -12.64 -10.33
CA ALA A 9 -12.05 -13.43 -10.37
C ALA A 9 -11.46 -13.55 -11.79
N GLN A 10 -12.27 -13.48 -12.84
CA GLN A 10 -11.80 -13.48 -14.23
C GLN A 10 -11.34 -12.10 -14.69
N ALA A 11 -12.00 -11.02 -14.28
CA ALA A 11 -11.61 -9.65 -14.61
C ALA A 11 -10.27 -9.22 -13.96
N ALA A 12 -9.89 -9.83 -12.84
CA ALA A 12 -8.61 -9.55 -12.15
C ALA A 12 -7.40 -10.31 -12.73
N ARG A 13 -7.62 -11.41 -13.47
CA ARG A 13 -6.56 -12.25 -14.07
C ARG A 13 -5.58 -11.49 -14.99
N PRO A 14 -6.01 -10.58 -15.89
CA PRO A 14 -5.06 -9.87 -16.75
C PRO A 14 -4.18 -8.89 -15.97
N HIS A 15 -4.69 -8.29 -14.90
CA HIS A 15 -3.95 -7.31 -14.10
C HIS A 15 -2.94 -7.97 -13.15
N ALA A 16 -3.32 -9.10 -12.53
CA ALA A 16 -2.41 -9.91 -11.72
C ALA A 16 -1.23 -10.44 -12.56
N LYS A 17 -1.49 -10.87 -13.81
CA LYS A 17 -0.45 -11.29 -14.76
C LYS A 17 0.51 -10.16 -15.14
N ARG A 18 0.03 -8.91 -15.25
CA ARG A 18 0.86 -7.74 -15.55
C ARG A 18 1.68 -7.28 -14.35
N ALA A 19 1.15 -7.38 -13.13
CA ALA A 19 1.90 -7.11 -11.90
C ALA A 19 2.99 -8.16 -11.66
N LEU A 20 2.67 -9.46 -11.84
CA LEU A 20 3.64 -10.55 -11.82
C LEU A 20 4.69 -10.37 -12.90
N ALA A 21 4.31 -10.03 -14.13
CA ALA A 21 5.27 -9.74 -15.20
C ALA A 21 6.16 -8.54 -14.86
N GLY A 22 5.63 -7.48 -14.25
CA GLY A 22 6.41 -6.33 -13.78
C GLY A 22 7.43 -6.70 -12.71
N ILE A 23 7.03 -7.50 -11.71
CA ILE A 23 7.92 -8.00 -10.66
C ILE A 23 8.99 -8.92 -11.25
N VAL A 24 8.62 -9.84 -12.14
CA VAL A 24 9.54 -10.77 -12.80
C VAL A 24 10.54 -10.03 -13.69
N VAL A 25 10.11 -8.99 -14.42
CA VAL A 25 11.01 -8.16 -15.25
C VAL A 25 11.93 -7.32 -14.37
N ALA A 26 11.44 -6.80 -13.23
CA ALA A 26 12.29 -6.08 -12.27
C ALA A 26 13.33 -7.01 -11.61
N LEU A 27 12.93 -8.25 -11.24
CA LEU A 27 13.84 -9.26 -10.68
C LEU A 27 14.86 -9.74 -11.74
N ALA A 28 14.42 -9.93 -12.98
CA ALA A 28 15.28 -10.30 -14.10
C ALA A 28 16.27 -9.17 -14.43
N GLY A 29 15.84 -7.91 -14.37
CA GLY A 29 16.72 -6.75 -14.51
C GLY A 29 17.75 -6.65 -13.39
N LEU A 30 17.34 -6.93 -12.14
CA LEU A 30 18.24 -6.92 -10.97
C LEU A 30 19.28 -8.04 -11.02
N THR A 31 18.87 -9.25 -11.42
CA THR A 31 19.78 -10.40 -11.56
C THR A 31 20.73 -10.21 -12.75
N ALA A 32 20.24 -9.76 -13.90
CA ALA A 32 21.07 -9.43 -15.06
C ALA A 32 22.10 -8.33 -14.75
N ALA A 33 21.73 -7.32 -13.96
CA ALA A 33 22.64 -6.27 -13.50
C ALA A 33 23.75 -6.78 -12.56
N SER A 34 23.49 -7.87 -11.84
CA SER A 34 24.44 -8.47 -10.90
C SER A 34 25.41 -9.50 -11.55
N THR A 35 25.03 -10.13 -12.66
CA THR A 35 25.81 -11.19 -13.32
C THR A 35 26.68 -10.72 -14.49
N LEU A 36 26.43 -9.53 -15.04
CA LEU A 36 27.17 -9.03 -16.20
C LEU A 36 28.31 -8.11 -15.75
N GLU A 37 29.52 -8.66 -15.63
CA GLU A 37 30.78 -7.89 -15.57
C GLU A 37 31.03 -7.21 -16.93
N ILE A 38 30.34 -6.09 -17.23
CA ILE A 38 30.47 -5.40 -18.51
C ILE A 38 31.56 -4.31 -18.44
N PRO A 39 32.51 -4.28 -19.40
CA PRO A 39 33.69 -3.39 -19.42
C PRO A 39 33.45 -1.88 -19.41
N ASN A 40 32.22 -1.40 -19.64
CA ASN A 40 31.88 0.03 -19.61
C ASN A 40 30.66 0.28 -18.70
N ARG A 41 30.91 0.54 -17.41
CA ARG A 41 29.87 0.69 -16.38
C ARG A 41 28.90 1.86 -16.61
N SER A 42 29.26 2.86 -17.42
CA SER A 42 28.46 4.08 -17.56
C SER A 42 27.29 3.92 -18.53
N VAL A 43 27.50 3.44 -19.77
CA VAL A 43 26.42 3.36 -20.78
C VAL A 43 25.42 2.24 -20.48
N THR A 44 25.90 1.11 -19.95
CA THR A 44 25.06 -0.05 -19.61
C THR A 44 24.12 0.23 -18.44
N SER A 45 24.57 0.99 -17.43
CA SER A 45 23.75 1.32 -16.26
C SER A 45 22.57 2.24 -16.62
N PHE A 46 22.73 3.17 -17.56
CA PHE A 46 21.61 3.97 -18.08
C PHE A 46 20.59 3.11 -18.84
N GLY A 47 21.04 2.14 -19.63
CA GLY A 47 20.15 1.20 -20.33
C GLY A 47 19.32 0.34 -19.37
N VAL A 48 19.97 -0.25 -18.36
CA VAL A 48 19.27 -1.06 -17.35
C VAL A 48 18.34 -0.20 -16.49
N ALA A 49 18.75 1.02 -16.11
CA ALA A 49 17.89 1.94 -15.38
C ALA A 49 16.65 2.33 -16.20
N ALA A 50 16.79 2.57 -17.51
CA ALA A 50 15.65 2.85 -18.39
C ALA A 50 14.67 1.66 -18.45
N VAL A 51 15.17 0.43 -18.55
CA VAL A 51 14.32 -0.78 -18.53
C VAL A 51 13.58 -0.91 -17.19
N ILE A 52 14.25 -0.68 -16.06
CA ILE A 52 13.63 -0.72 -14.73
C ILE A 52 12.56 0.36 -14.59
N VAL A 53 12.82 1.58 -15.05
CA VAL A 53 11.84 2.68 -15.00
C VAL A 53 10.63 2.35 -15.86
N ILE A 54 10.84 1.87 -17.10
CA ILE A 54 9.74 1.53 -18.01
C ILE A 54 8.91 0.37 -17.42
N ALA A 55 9.55 -0.72 -17.01
CA ALA A 55 8.88 -1.87 -16.41
C ALA A 55 8.15 -1.48 -15.11
N GLY A 56 8.81 -0.68 -14.28
CA GLY A 56 8.28 -0.17 -13.02
C GLY A 56 7.05 0.71 -13.23
N VAL A 57 7.10 1.68 -14.14
CA VAL A 57 5.94 2.55 -14.46
C VAL A 57 4.78 1.73 -15.01
N ILE A 58 5.04 0.73 -15.86
CA ILE A 58 4.01 -0.18 -16.35
C ILE A 58 3.39 -0.97 -15.20
N ALA A 59 4.19 -1.50 -14.28
CA ALA A 59 3.72 -2.23 -13.10
C ALA A 59 2.86 -1.34 -12.19
N VAL A 60 3.33 -0.13 -11.86
CA VAL A 60 2.61 0.83 -11.01
C VAL A 60 1.27 1.22 -11.64
N ARG A 61 1.25 1.50 -12.95
CA ARG A 61 0.01 1.80 -13.67
C ARG A 61 -0.93 0.60 -13.72
N ALA A 62 -0.42 -0.61 -13.89
CA ALA A 62 -1.23 -1.83 -13.90
C ALA A 62 -1.90 -2.06 -12.53
N ILE A 63 -1.15 -1.89 -11.43
CA ILE A 63 -1.67 -1.99 -10.07
C ILE A 63 -2.70 -0.89 -9.80
N ALA A 64 -2.38 0.37 -10.11
CA ALA A 64 -3.30 1.49 -9.93
C ALA A 64 -4.61 1.32 -10.72
N ASN A 65 -4.55 0.75 -11.92
CA ASN A 65 -5.74 0.46 -12.71
C ASN A 65 -6.55 -0.72 -12.15
N ALA A 66 -5.89 -1.73 -11.58
CA ALA A 66 -6.58 -2.83 -10.89
C ALA A 66 -7.32 -2.34 -9.64
N VAL A 67 -6.68 -1.46 -8.87
CA VAL A 67 -7.30 -0.80 -7.69
C VAL A 67 -8.53 0.01 -8.12
N ARG A 68 -8.40 0.87 -9.14
CA ARG A 68 -9.55 1.62 -9.68
C ARG A 68 -10.68 0.73 -10.20
N ALA A 69 -10.35 -0.39 -10.83
CA ALA A 69 -11.35 -1.34 -11.33
C ALA A 69 -12.11 -2.02 -10.18
N ALA A 70 -11.41 -2.37 -9.09
CA ALA A 70 -12.02 -2.92 -7.89
C ALA A 70 -12.88 -1.90 -7.14
N GLU A 71 -12.50 -0.62 -7.16
CA GLU A 71 -13.29 0.47 -6.57
C GLU A 71 -14.53 0.82 -7.40
N GLY A 72 -14.41 0.80 -8.74
CA GLY A 72 -15.52 1.11 -9.64
C GLY A 72 -16.71 0.14 -9.55
N SER A 73 -16.50 -1.08 -9.05
CA SER A 73 -17.57 -2.05 -8.81
C SER A 73 -18.34 -1.80 -7.50
N LEU A 74 -17.80 -0.96 -6.61
CA LEU A 74 -18.40 -0.61 -5.32
C LEU A 74 -19.19 0.70 -5.33
N GLY A 75 -19.31 1.34 -6.51
CA GLY A 75 -20.41 2.28 -6.77
C GLY A 75 -20.34 3.61 -6.03
N GLU A 76 -19.21 4.30 -5.98
CA GLU A 76 -19.17 5.78 -5.97
C GLU A 76 -17.84 6.26 -6.56
N LYS A 77 -17.89 7.10 -7.60
CA LYS A 77 -16.71 7.71 -8.25
C LYS A 77 -16.16 8.88 -7.41
N ARG A 78 -15.82 8.65 -6.14
CA ARG A 78 -14.99 9.60 -5.38
C ARG A 78 -13.55 9.33 -5.78
N GLY A 79 -12.84 10.33 -6.28
CA GLY A 79 -11.44 10.18 -6.70
C GLY A 79 -10.62 9.54 -5.59
N THR A 80 -10.25 8.27 -5.76
CA THR A 80 -9.93 7.46 -4.59
C THR A 80 -8.55 7.77 -4.03
N PRO A 81 -8.44 8.22 -2.77
CA PRO A 81 -7.15 8.46 -2.12
C PRO A 81 -6.23 7.23 -2.20
N LEU A 82 -6.80 6.03 -2.17
CA LEU A 82 -6.06 4.77 -2.25
C LEU A 82 -5.22 4.65 -3.53
N THR A 83 -5.79 4.99 -4.68
CA THR A 83 -5.05 4.94 -5.95
C THR A 83 -3.89 5.95 -5.97
N PHE A 84 -4.08 7.12 -5.36
CA PHE A 84 -3.02 8.11 -5.21
C PHE A 84 -1.87 7.56 -4.34
N PHE A 85 -2.16 6.95 -3.19
CA PHE A 85 -1.15 6.34 -2.34
C PHE A 85 -0.39 5.21 -3.03
N VAL A 86 -1.10 4.35 -3.77
CA VAL A 86 -0.47 3.25 -4.54
C VAL A 86 0.49 3.80 -5.59
N GLN A 87 0.09 4.85 -6.31
CA GLN A 87 0.96 5.49 -7.31
C GLN A 87 2.16 6.18 -6.67
N LEU A 88 1.95 6.91 -5.57
CA LEU A 88 3.00 7.61 -4.85
C LEU A 88 4.07 6.62 -4.37
N ILE A 89 3.66 5.58 -3.63
CA ILE A 89 4.58 4.55 -3.13
C ILE A 89 5.25 3.82 -4.29
N GLY A 90 4.48 3.43 -5.30
CA GLY A 90 4.97 2.71 -6.47
C GLY A 90 6.07 3.47 -7.21
N TYR A 91 5.85 4.75 -7.50
CA TYR A 91 6.85 5.58 -8.17
C TYR A 91 8.07 5.86 -7.29
N SER A 92 7.90 6.04 -5.97
CA SER A 92 9.02 6.16 -5.04
C SER A 92 9.93 4.92 -5.08
N VAL A 93 9.36 3.72 -5.10
CA VAL A 93 10.14 2.47 -5.19
C VAL A 93 10.88 2.37 -6.53
N VAL A 94 10.20 2.67 -7.65
CA VAL A 94 10.82 2.64 -8.98
C VAL A 94 11.99 3.63 -9.08
N ALA A 95 11.83 4.83 -8.52
CA ALA A 95 12.91 5.83 -8.48
C ALA A 95 14.12 5.33 -7.67
N LEU A 96 13.90 4.72 -6.49
CA LEU A 96 14.97 4.16 -5.67
C LEU A 96 15.72 3.03 -6.40
N MET A 97 15.00 2.14 -7.08
CA MET A 97 15.61 1.07 -7.87
C MET A 97 16.45 1.64 -9.03
N ALA A 98 15.94 2.65 -9.74
CA ALA A 98 16.68 3.29 -10.83
C ALA A 98 17.98 3.96 -10.32
N PHE A 99 17.92 4.68 -9.20
CA PHE A 99 19.10 5.30 -8.60
C PHE A 99 20.14 4.27 -8.12
N SER A 100 19.69 3.09 -7.68
CA SER A 100 20.61 2.01 -7.29
C SER A 100 21.47 1.51 -8.45
N VAL A 101 20.93 1.49 -9.67
CA VAL A 101 21.65 0.99 -10.86
C VAL A 101 22.62 2.02 -11.43
N ILE A 102 22.28 3.31 -11.33
CA ILE A 102 23.13 4.42 -11.82
C ILE A 102 24.35 4.64 -10.90
N GLY A 103 24.45 3.93 -9.77
CA GLY A 103 25.60 4.02 -8.87
C GLY A 103 25.60 5.27 -7.99
N LEU A 104 24.48 6.00 -7.93
CA LEU A 104 24.29 7.06 -6.95
C LEU A 104 24.26 6.44 -5.55
N ARG A 105 24.87 7.11 -4.57
CA ARG A 105 24.85 6.65 -3.17
C ARG A 105 23.44 6.81 -2.59
N ILE A 106 22.58 5.83 -2.83
CA ILE A 106 21.21 5.76 -2.30
C ILE A 106 21.16 5.68 -0.77
N ARG A 107 22.29 5.39 -0.10
CA ARG A 107 22.35 5.26 1.37
C ARG A 107 21.76 6.48 2.10
N GLY A 108 22.07 7.71 1.64
CA GLY A 108 21.52 8.92 2.25
C GLY A 108 20.01 9.05 2.08
N LEU A 109 19.50 8.69 0.89
CA LEU A 109 18.06 8.74 0.60
C LEU A 109 17.28 7.65 1.35
N LEU A 110 17.87 6.46 1.49
CA LEU A 110 17.31 5.37 2.29
C LEU A 110 17.27 5.73 3.78
N LEU A 111 18.33 6.35 4.31
CA LEU A 111 18.37 6.82 5.70
C LEU A 111 17.33 7.92 5.94
N GLY A 112 17.25 8.91 5.06
CA GLY A 112 16.23 9.96 5.14
C GLY A 112 14.81 9.38 5.05
N GLY A 113 14.58 8.48 4.08
CA GLY A 113 13.31 7.78 3.93
C GLY A 113 12.94 6.92 5.14
N ALA A 114 13.91 6.27 5.79
CA ALA A 114 13.67 5.51 7.01
C ALA A 114 13.23 6.41 8.16
N VAL A 115 13.91 7.53 8.38
CA VAL A 115 13.53 8.51 9.42
C VAL A 115 12.15 9.09 9.13
N THR A 116 11.89 9.54 7.89
CA THR A 116 10.57 10.04 7.49
C THR A 116 9.48 8.98 7.68
N GLY A 117 9.76 7.72 7.35
CA GLY A 117 8.84 6.60 7.56
C GLY A 117 8.49 6.40 9.03
N VAL A 118 9.47 6.49 9.93
CA VAL A 118 9.23 6.42 11.38
C VAL A 118 8.35 7.57 11.85
N VAL A 119 8.64 8.81 11.44
CA VAL A 119 7.84 9.99 11.82
C VAL A 119 6.39 9.87 11.34
N ILE A 120 6.18 9.46 10.09
CA ILE A 120 4.84 9.23 9.55
C ILE A 120 4.13 8.09 10.30
N GLY A 121 4.85 7.01 10.62
CA GLY A 121 4.32 5.88 11.37
C GLY A 121 3.83 6.27 12.76
N ILE A 122 4.62 7.07 13.48
CA ILE A 122 4.24 7.61 14.80
C ILE A 122 3.00 8.50 14.66
N ALA A 123 2.95 9.38 13.65
CA ALA A 123 1.80 10.23 13.42
C ALA A 123 0.52 9.44 13.09
N ALA A 124 0.65 8.32 12.36
CA ALA A 124 -0.47 7.46 11.99
C ALA A 124 -0.87 6.44 13.07
N GLN A 125 -0.11 6.33 14.16
CA GLN A 125 -0.26 5.28 15.18
C GLN A 125 -1.68 5.26 15.77
N GLN A 126 -2.26 6.42 16.10
CA GLN A 126 -3.61 6.51 16.67
C GLN A 126 -4.68 6.06 15.68
N THR A 127 -4.60 6.49 14.42
CA THR A 127 -5.56 6.12 13.38
C THR A 127 -5.55 4.61 13.12
N VAL A 128 -4.35 4.01 13.02
CA VAL A 128 -4.20 2.56 12.83
C VAL A 128 -4.68 1.80 14.06
N GLY A 129 -4.39 2.29 15.26
CA GLY A 129 -4.88 1.71 16.51
C GLY A 129 -6.40 1.68 16.58
N ASN A 130 -7.06 2.80 16.27
CA ASN A 130 -8.52 2.89 16.26
C ASN A 130 -9.15 1.97 15.20
N PHE A 131 -8.55 1.87 14.01
CA PHE A 131 -9.00 0.96 12.96
C PHE A 131 -9.00 -0.50 13.43
N PHE A 132 -7.92 -0.96 14.06
CA PHE A 132 -7.85 -2.32 14.59
C PHE A 132 -8.81 -2.53 15.76
N ALA A 133 -8.97 -1.54 16.64
CA ALA A 133 -9.97 -1.59 17.70
C ALA A 133 -11.38 -1.79 17.13
N GLY A 134 -11.75 -1.02 16.09
CA GLY A 134 -13.01 -1.18 15.38
C GLY A 134 -13.19 -2.58 14.78
N ILE A 135 -12.17 -3.13 14.10
CA ILE A 135 -12.23 -4.50 13.57
C ILE A 135 -12.47 -5.51 14.68
N VAL A 136 -11.70 -5.42 15.78
CA VAL A 136 -11.83 -6.35 16.91
C VAL A 136 -13.22 -6.29 17.51
N LEU A 137 -13.78 -5.10 17.69
CA LEU A 137 -15.14 -4.91 18.20
C LEU A 137 -16.19 -5.50 17.25
N LEU A 138 -16.03 -5.33 15.94
CA LEU A 138 -16.95 -5.90 14.95
C LEU A 138 -16.91 -7.43 14.89
N VAL A 139 -15.73 -8.02 15.12
CA VAL A 139 -15.51 -9.47 15.08
C VAL A 139 -15.94 -10.14 16.39
N VAL A 140 -15.48 -9.61 17.53
CA VAL A 140 -15.73 -10.19 18.86
C VAL A 140 -17.12 -9.80 19.40
N ARG A 141 -17.64 -8.65 18.99
CA ARG A 141 -18.93 -8.08 19.44
C ARG A 141 -19.16 -8.18 20.95
N PRO A 142 -18.29 -7.59 21.78
CA PRO A 142 -18.44 -7.66 23.25
C PRO A 142 -19.69 -6.91 23.76
N PHE A 143 -20.23 -5.97 22.99
CA PHE A 143 -21.46 -5.22 23.25
C PHE A 143 -22.19 -4.95 21.93
N ARG A 144 -23.47 -4.57 22.03
CA ARG A 144 -24.38 -4.31 20.92
C ARG A 144 -24.83 -2.84 20.90
N LEU A 145 -25.38 -2.41 19.77
CA LEU A 145 -26.08 -1.13 19.67
C LEU A 145 -27.24 -1.11 20.69
N GLY A 146 -27.31 -0.05 21.49
CA GLY A 146 -28.27 0.12 22.58
C GLY A 146 -27.83 -0.43 23.94
N ASP A 147 -26.63 -1.02 24.06
CA ASP A 147 -26.12 -1.43 25.37
C ASP A 147 -25.69 -0.20 26.19
N TYR A 148 -26.03 -0.17 27.48
CA TYR A 148 -25.53 0.83 28.42
C TYR A 148 -24.18 0.39 28.99
N LEU A 149 -23.16 1.22 28.81
CA LEU A 149 -21.78 0.89 29.16
C LEU A 149 -21.20 1.95 30.10
N VAL A 150 -20.38 1.48 31.05
CA VAL A 150 -19.55 2.32 31.90
C VAL A 150 -18.10 2.14 31.46
N MET A 151 -17.53 3.18 30.87
CA MET A 151 -16.17 3.19 30.34
C MET A 151 -15.23 3.92 31.31
N ARG A 152 -14.08 3.31 31.60
CA ARG A 152 -13.01 3.96 32.38
C ARG A 152 -11.96 4.50 31.43
N SER A 153 -11.81 5.83 31.39
CA SER A 153 -10.80 6.49 30.57
C SER A 153 -9.42 6.43 31.24
N GLY A 154 -8.76 5.28 31.21
CA GLY A 154 -7.34 5.15 31.59
C GLY A 154 -7.02 5.51 33.06
N PRO A 155 -5.74 5.66 33.41
CA PRO A 155 -5.29 5.78 34.81
C PRO A 155 -5.67 7.09 35.52
N LEU A 156 -6.09 8.11 34.78
CA LEU A 156 -6.36 9.46 35.29
C LEU A 156 -7.76 9.99 34.95
N GLY A 157 -8.60 9.22 34.24
CA GLY A 157 -9.94 9.63 33.83
C GLY A 157 -11.03 9.05 34.74
N GLY A 158 -12.09 9.83 34.95
CA GLY A 158 -13.30 9.38 35.65
C GLY A 158 -14.06 8.29 34.89
N GLU A 159 -15.18 7.87 35.48
CA GLU A 159 -16.12 6.97 34.84
C GLU A 159 -17.01 7.75 33.87
N TYR A 160 -17.13 7.24 32.65
CA TYR A 160 -18.04 7.76 31.64
C TYR A 160 -19.16 6.75 31.45
N GLU A 161 -20.40 7.20 31.58
CA GLU A 161 -21.57 6.35 31.39
C GLU A 161 -22.34 6.82 30.15
N GLY A 162 -22.86 5.86 29.38
CA GLY A 162 -23.67 6.17 28.19
C GLY A 162 -24.20 4.93 27.48
N GLU A 163 -25.08 5.14 26.51
CA GLU A 163 -25.65 4.11 25.64
C GLU A 163 -24.93 4.11 24.28
N VAL A 164 -24.68 2.93 23.73
CA VAL A 164 -24.05 2.76 22.41
C VAL A 164 -25.04 3.14 21.29
N THR A 165 -24.86 4.30 20.69
CA THR A 165 -25.73 4.78 19.59
C THR A 165 -25.27 4.34 18.20
N ASP A 166 -23.96 4.25 17.97
CA ASP A 166 -23.37 3.80 16.71
C ASP A 166 -22.01 3.12 16.95
N MET A 167 -21.57 2.30 15.99
CA MET A 167 -20.25 1.66 16.00
C MET A 167 -19.57 1.84 14.65
N GLY A 168 -18.61 2.75 14.60
CA GLY A 168 -17.76 2.98 13.43
C GLY A 168 -16.45 2.20 13.47
N LEU A 169 -15.78 2.11 12.33
CA LEU A 169 -14.48 1.44 12.23
C LEU A 169 -13.33 2.26 12.86
N PHE A 170 -13.46 3.58 12.87
CA PHE A 170 -12.43 4.51 13.35
C PHE A 170 -12.82 5.23 14.65
N TYR A 171 -14.09 5.12 15.05
CA TYR A 171 -14.68 5.78 16.21
C TYR A 171 -15.80 4.91 16.78
N VAL A 172 -15.75 4.69 18.10
CA VAL A 172 -16.71 3.92 18.90
C VAL A 172 -16.94 4.67 20.19
#